data_AF-A0A2S3RLJ1-F1
#
_entry.id   AF-A0A2S3RLJ1-F1
#
_cell.length_a   1.000
_cell.length_b   1.000
_cell.length_c   1.000
_cell.angle_alpha   90.00
_cell.angle_beta   90.00
_cell.angle_gamma   90.00
#
_symmetry.space_group_name_H-M   'P 1'
#
loop_
_entity.id
_entity.type
_entity.pdbx_description
1 polymer ?
#
loop_
_entity_poly.entity_id
_entity_poly.type
_entity_poly.pdbx_seq_one_letter_code
_entity_poly.pdbx_strand_id
1 'polypeptide(L)'
;MAEPTAKHRDKLTPQAAPPKVPTSLNQLKIPPVVVENLLIKQLAAYPKSDLLTLTRLMGLNSHIVDEVLAVLRKKSLVEVFQSDPAAFGEANQGTRILYALSESGMEEADDAFIKDAYLGPCPVSVVEYSEMVKAQDVRAKIVNRADVEYAFKDVLGAHRMVAVLGPAINSGRALLLYGDAGTGKTFVATRLLNSLNTSVFIPYSVYAAGNIIKVFTPQHHKKVEEESSQQSLVFKDQFDKRWALCERPSIQVGGELTMEMLEVNHSQHNRVWMAPLQMMANNGIFIIDDLGRQPMPVATLLNRWIVPMEYFYDYLSLPNGQQITIPFILTLAFSTNLDPEKISDPAFLRRLGYKIQFQPLMKDEYQELWQIMARGKSLSLEPGLFDRLTELHEQHSVGYYPCLPKDIAGISRDIVAFEESEPVITRQVLERAWEVYFTADGKGGGAR
;
A
#
# COMPACT_ATOMS: atom_id res chain seq x y z
N MET A 1 14.27 24.15 28.93
CA MET A 1 13.39 23.06 28.45
C MET A 1 13.08 23.37 27.00
N ALA A 2 13.56 22.56 26.06
CA ALA A 2 13.29 22.77 24.64
C ALA A 2 11.84 22.39 24.34
N GLU A 3 11.11 23.27 23.65
CA GLU A 3 9.77 22.99 23.14
C GLU A 3 9.79 21.75 22.21
N PRO A 4 8.83 20.83 22.30
CA PRO A 4 8.76 19.71 21.38
C PRO A 4 8.32 20.22 20.01
N THR A 5 9.29 20.47 19.12
CA THR A 5 9.06 20.80 17.71
C THR A 5 8.71 19.54 16.91
N ALA A 6 7.54 18.96 17.17
CA ALA A 6 6.93 17.97 16.29
C ALA A 6 5.81 18.65 15.48
N LYS A 7 6.19 19.53 14.54
CA LYS A 7 5.30 19.89 13.45
C LYS A 7 5.31 18.70 12.49
N HIS A 8 4.15 18.08 12.30
CA HIS A 8 3.94 17.18 11.16
C HIS A 8 4.50 17.84 9.91
N ARG A 9 5.28 17.08 9.16
CA ARG A 9 5.97 17.61 7.98
C ARG A 9 4.97 17.53 6.83
N ASP A 10 4.68 18.64 6.18
CA ASP A 10 3.89 18.65 4.93
C ASP A 10 4.59 17.82 3.84
N LYS A 11 5.89 17.54 4.00
CA LYS A 11 6.72 16.70 3.14
C LYS A 11 7.26 15.49 3.89
N LEU A 12 6.96 14.30 3.40
CA LEU A 12 7.48 13.03 3.94
C LEU A 12 9.00 12.97 3.81
N THR A 13 9.67 12.48 4.85
CA THR A 13 11.12 12.22 4.81
C THR A 13 11.42 10.73 4.71
N PRO A 14 12.37 10.31 3.86
CA PRO A 14 12.75 8.90 3.77
C PRO A 14 13.17 8.33 5.14
N GLN A 15 12.68 7.13 5.47
CA GLN A 15 13.01 6.48 6.73
C GLN A 15 14.47 6.00 6.77
N ALA A 16 14.99 5.54 5.63
CA ALA A 16 16.36 5.07 5.46
C ALA A 16 17.13 5.95 4.47
N ALA A 17 18.45 5.78 4.45
CA ALA A 17 19.30 6.41 3.43
C ALA A 17 18.92 5.91 2.02
N PRO A 18 19.07 6.77 0.99
CA PRO A 18 18.76 6.38 -0.39
C PRO A 18 19.59 5.17 -0.85
N PRO A 19 19.00 4.24 -1.62
CA PRO A 19 19.73 3.11 -2.19
C PRO A 19 20.83 3.62 -3.13
N LYS A 20 22.01 3.02 -3.02
CA LYS A 20 23.19 3.37 -3.82
C LYS A 20 22.99 2.95 -5.28
N VAL A 21 23.31 3.84 -6.22
CA VAL A 21 23.25 3.54 -7.65
C VAL A 21 24.35 2.52 -8.00
N PRO A 22 24.01 1.34 -8.55
CA PRO A 22 25.01 0.38 -8.98
C PRO A 22 25.79 0.90 -10.19
N THR A 23 27.12 0.72 -10.17
CA THR A 23 28.03 1.18 -11.23
C THR A 23 28.67 0.04 -12.03
N SER A 24 28.35 -1.22 -11.72
CA SER A 24 28.84 -2.41 -12.44
C SER A 24 27.85 -3.57 -12.31
N LEU A 25 27.91 -4.54 -13.23
CA LEU A 25 27.07 -5.75 -13.19
C LEU A 25 27.21 -6.53 -11.86
N ASN A 26 28.43 -6.63 -11.32
CA ASN A 26 28.68 -7.33 -10.06
C ASN A 26 27.97 -6.69 -8.87
N GLN A 27 27.79 -5.36 -8.86
CA GLN A 27 27.09 -4.66 -7.79
C GLN A 27 25.58 -4.90 -7.80
N LEU A 28 25.00 -5.37 -8.91
CA LEU A 28 23.58 -5.72 -8.98
C LEU A 28 23.23 -6.95 -8.13
N LYS A 29 24.24 -7.76 -7.76
CA LYS A 29 24.08 -9.00 -6.97
C LYS A 29 23.02 -9.97 -7.54
N ILE A 30 22.86 -9.96 -8.87
CA ILE A 30 22.02 -10.90 -9.63
C ILE A 30 22.84 -11.47 -10.80
N PRO A 31 22.50 -12.64 -11.34
CA PRO A 31 23.21 -13.22 -12.47
C PRO A 31 23.16 -12.31 -13.72
N PRO A 32 24.27 -12.11 -14.45
CA PRO A 32 24.30 -11.26 -15.65
C PRO A 32 23.27 -11.65 -16.72
N VAL A 33 23.01 -12.97 -16.87
CA VAL A 33 22.00 -13.49 -17.81
C VAL A 33 20.59 -12.96 -17.53
N VAL A 34 20.25 -12.62 -16.29
CA VAL A 34 18.95 -12.01 -15.95
C VAL A 34 18.85 -10.60 -16.55
N VAL A 35 19.95 -9.86 -16.54
CA VAL A 35 20.05 -8.51 -17.10
C VAL A 35 20.02 -8.56 -18.63
N GLU A 36 20.75 -9.53 -19.22
CA GLU A 36 20.72 -9.81 -20.66
C GLU A 36 19.31 -10.15 -21.15
N ASN A 37 18.63 -11.10 -20.48
CA ASN A 37 17.26 -11.50 -20.80
C ASN A 37 16.27 -10.34 -20.67
N LEU A 38 16.43 -9.49 -19.64
CA LEU A 38 15.58 -8.31 -19.51
C LEU A 38 15.82 -7.33 -20.66
N LEU A 39 17.08 -7.12 -21.07
CA LEU A 39 17.41 -6.18 -22.14
C LEU A 39 16.84 -6.63 -23.50
N ILE A 40 16.95 -7.91 -23.85
CA ILE A 40 16.33 -8.44 -25.08
C ILE A 40 14.81 -8.33 -25.03
N LYS A 41 14.17 -8.58 -23.89
CA LYS A 41 12.72 -8.38 -23.72
C LYS A 41 12.30 -6.92 -23.89
N GLN A 42 13.10 -5.98 -23.39
CA GLN A 42 12.86 -4.54 -23.59
C GLN A 42 12.98 -4.15 -25.07
N LEU A 43 13.96 -4.70 -25.80
CA LEU A 43 14.11 -4.46 -27.23
C LEU A 43 13.02 -5.12 -28.09
N ALA A 44 12.54 -6.29 -27.69
CA ALA A 44 11.39 -6.93 -28.35
C ALA A 44 10.11 -6.10 -28.17
N ALA A 45 9.85 -5.60 -26.95
CA ALA A 45 8.69 -4.78 -26.65
C ALA A 45 8.80 -3.36 -27.23
N TYR A 46 10.00 -2.79 -27.27
CA TYR A 46 10.30 -1.44 -27.78
C TYR A 46 11.44 -1.48 -28.81
N PRO A 47 11.17 -1.91 -30.06
CA PRO A 47 12.18 -2.00 -31.10
C PRO A 47 12.79 -0.63 -31.44
N LYS A 48 14.04 -0.63 -31.92
CA LYS A 48 14.77 0.58 -32.32
C LYS A 48 14.91 1.60 -31.19
N SER A 49 15.19 1.11 -29.98
CA SER A 49 15.44 1.95 -28.80
C SER A 49 16.89 2.42 -28.75
N ASP A 50 17.13 3.64 -28.27
CA ASP A 50 18.47 4.15 -28.01
C ASP A 50 18.95 3.81 -26.59
N LEU A 51 20.24 4.05 -26.31
CA LEU A 51 20.85 3.77 -25.00
C LEU A 51 20.13 4.48 -23.85
N LEU A 52 19.72 5.74 -24.04
CA LEU A 52 19.02 6.51 -23.01
C LEU A 52 17.65 5.91 -22.68
N THR A 53 16.90 5.48 -23.69
CA THR A 53 15.61 4.81 -23.52
C THR A 53 15.77 3.51 -22.75
N LEU A 54 16.72 2.66 -23.14
CA LEU A 54 17.01 1.40 -22.46
C LEU A 54 17.47 1.61 -21.01
N THR A 55 18.34 2.60 -20.78
CA THR A 55 18.78 3.02 -19.43
C THR A 55 17.60 3.37 -18.54
N ARG A 56 16.64 4.15 -19.06
CA ARG A 56 15.42 4.53 -18.33
C ARG A 56 14.49 3.33 -18.09
N LEU A 57 14.28 2.47 -19.08
CA LEU A 57 13.41 1.30 -18.96
C LEU A 57 13.95 0.28 -17.95
N MET A 58 15.26 0.05 -17.96
CA MET A 58 15.93 -0.88 -17.04
C MET A 58 16.22 -0.26 -15.67
N GLY A 59 16.18 1.07 -15.53
CA GLY A 59 16.53 1.74 -14.26
C GLY A 59 17.99 1.52 -13.85
N LEU A 60 18.88 1.30 -14.81
CA LEU A 60 20.31 1.03 -14.60
C LEU A 60 21.17 2.22 -15.03
N ASN A 61 22.44 2.23 -14.64
CA ASN A 61 23.42 3.16 -15.18
C ASN A 61 23.72 2.82 -16.66
N SER A 62 23.88 3.85 -17.51
CA SER A 62 24.13 3.67 -18.94
C SER A 62 25.36 2.82 -19.24
N HIS A 63 26.41 2.87 -18.40
CA HIS A 63 27.60 2.02 -18.57
C HIS A 63 27.27 0.52 -18.45
N ILE A 64 26.36 0.15 -17.54
CA ILE A 64 25.94 -1.25 -17.38
C ILE A 64 25.12 -1.69 -18.61
N VAL A 65 24.23 -0.83 -19.10
CA VAL A 65 23.41 -1.14 -20.28
C VAL A 65 24.28 -1.28 -21.53
N ASP A 66 25.27 -0.42 -21.70
CA ASP A 66 26.23 -0.49 -22.80
C ASP A 66 27.10 -1.75 -22.75
N GLU A 67 27.56 -2.16 -21.56
CA GLU A 67 28.28 -3.42 -21.35
C GLU A 67 27.43 -4.64 -21.77
N VAL A 68 26.15 -4.67 -21.38
CA VAL A 68 25.23 -5.75 -21.75
C VAL A 68 24.92 -5.74 -23.25
N LEU A 69 24.73 -4.55 -23.85
CA LEU A 69 24.57 -4.41 -25.31
C LEU A 69 25.79 -4.95 -26.06
N ALA A 70 27.00 -4.67 -25.60
CA ALA A 70 28.22 -5.20 -26.21
C ALA A 70 28.28 -6.74 -26.17
N VAL A 71 27.86 -7.36 -25.06
CA VAL A 71 27.76 -8.81 -24.93
C VAL A 71 26.72 -9.38 -25.90
N LEU A 72 25.52 -8.79 -25.95
CA LEU A 72 24.44 -9.25 -26.85
C LEU A 72 24.78 -9.07 -28.32
N ARG A 73 25.50 -8.00 -28.69
CA ARG A 73 26.03 -7.79 -30.04
C ARG A 73 27.08 -8.83 -30.41
N LYS A 74 27.97 -9.19 -29.48
CA LYS A 74 28.96 -10.27 -29.71
C LYS A 74 28.30 -11.64 -29.92
N LYS A 75 27.11 -11.84 -29.34
CA LYS A 75 26.26 -13.02 -29.55
C LYS A 75 25.38 -12.93 -30.81
N SER A 76 25.47 -11.85 -31.60
CA SER A 76 24.62 -11.59 -32.77
C SER A 76 23.12 -11.52 -32.47
N LEU A 77 22.73 -11.18 -31.23
CA LEU A 77 21.32 -11.04 -30.82
C LEU A 77 20.79 -9.61 -31.01
N VAL A 78 21.69 -8.62 -31.05
CA VAL A 78 21.35 -7.20 -31.18
C VAL A 78 22.10 -6.59 -32.36
N GLU A 79 21.36 -5.86 -33.19
CA GLU A 79 21.85 -5.10 -34.33
C GLU A 79 21.86 -3.59 -34.03
N VAL A 80 22.73 -2.87 -34.73
CA VAL A 80 22.89 -1.42 -34.58
C VAL A 80 22.44 -0.72 -35.85
N PHE A 81 21.52 0.22 -35.68
CA PHE A 81 20.99 1.07 -36.74
C PHE A 81 21.43 2.51 -36.50
N GLN A 82 21.69 3.23 -37.58
CA GLN A 82 21.88 4.67 -37.55
C GLN A 82 20.59 5.33 -38.03
N SER A 83 20.08 6.29 -37.26
CA SER A 83 18.93 7.09 -37.70
C SER A 83 19.36 8.00 -38.87
N ASP A 84 18.67 7.94 -40.00
CA ASP A 84 18.86 8.89 -41.10
C ASP A 84 18.30 10.27 -40.69
N PRO A 85 19.13 11.34 -40.63
CA PRO A 85 18.68 12.68 -40.24
C PRO A 85 17.53 13.24 -41.10
N ALA A 86 17.36 12.72 -42.32
CA ALA A 86 16.37 13.22 -43.27
C ALA A 86 14.92 12.76 -42.98
N ALA A 87 14.70 11.76 -42.13
CA ALA A 87 13.38 11.13 -41.98
C ALA A 87 12.43 11.80 -40.95
N PHE A 88 12.93 12.69 -40.07
CA PHE A 88 12.14 13.19 -38.94
C PHE A 88 12.12 14.72 -38.75
N GLY A 89 12.58 15.52 -39.72
CA GLY A 89 12.37 16.97 -39.72
C GLY A 89 13.00 17.78 -38.57
N GLU A 90 13.73 17.14 -37.65
CA GLU A 90 14.42 17.80 -36.54
C GLU A 90 15.90 18.01 -36.88
N ALA A 91 16.20 19.14 -37.53
CA ALA A 91 17.50 19.49 -38.08
C ALA A 91 18.62 19.79 -37.06
N ASN A 92 18.55 19.32 -35.82
CA ASN A 92 19.53 19.66 -34.76
C ASN A 92 19.92 18.53 -33.79
N GLN A 93 19.53 17.27 -34.04
CA GLN A 93 20.03 16.14 -33.24
C GLN A 93 20.98 15.30 -34.09
N GLY A 94 22.24 15.13 -33.63
CA GLY A 94 23.24 14.32 -34.33
C GLY A 94 22.81 12.87 -34.56
N THR A 95 23.57 12.12 -35.35
CA THR A 95 23.27 10.71 -35.69
C THR A 95 22.96 9.89 -34.42
N ARG A 96 21.72 9.43 -34.27
CA ARG A 96 21.28 8.65 -33.10
C ARG A 96 21.52 7.17 -33.39
N ILE A 97 22.21 6.51 -32.46
CA ILE A 97 22.45 5.07 -32.50
C ILE A 97 21.23 4.37 -31.90
N LEU A 98 20.60 3.52 -32.69
CA LEU A 98 19.42 2.74 -32.30
C LEU A 98 19.77 1.26 -32.28
N TYR A 99 19.20 0.52 -31.33
CA TYR A 99 19.38 -0.91 -31.17
C TYR A 99 18.07 -1.64 -31.46
N ALA A 100 18.14 -2.76 -32.17
CA ALA A 100 17.01 -3.69 -32.32
C ALA A 100 17.51 -5.14 -32.29
N LEU A 101 16.59 -6.08 -32.10
CA LEU A 101 16.92 -7.50 -32.13
C LEU A 101 17.16 -7.98 -33.56
N SER A 102 18.11 -8.90 -33.73
CA SER A 102 18.20 -9.74 -34.92
C SER A 102 17.07 -10.80 -34.90
N GLU A 103 16.96 -11.60 -35.97
CA GLU A 103 16.03 -12.75 -36.00
C GLU A 103 16.30 -13.73 -34.84
N SER A 104 17.56 -14.12 -34.62
CA SER A 104 17.96 -14.96 -33.48
C SER A 104 17.74 -14.25 -32.13
N GLY A 105 17.92 -12.92 -32.07
CA GLY A 105 17.58 -12.14 -30.89
C GLY A 105 16.10 -12.16 -30.55
N MET A 106 15.23 -12.18 -31.56
CA MET A 106 13.78 -12.28 -31.39
C MET A 106 13.38 -13.67 -30.84
N GLU A 107 13.96 -14.74 -31.36
CA GLU A 107 13.73 -16.11 -30.85
C GLU A 107 14.15 -16.24 -29.38
N GLU A 108 15.32 -15.73 -29.01
CA GLU A 108 15.79 -15.73 -27.60
C GLU A 108 14.90 -14.87 -26.70
N ALA A 109 14.34 -13.77 -27.22
CA ALA A 109 13.40 -12.94 -26.47
C ALA A 109 12.07 -13.68 -26.22
N ASP A 110 11.56 -14.40 -27.23
CA ASP A 110 10.35 -15.23 -27.09
C ASP A 110 10.55 -16.33 -26.02
N ASP A 111 11.70 -17.01 -26.04
CA ASP A 111 12.08 -18.00 -25.02
C ASP A 111 12.21 -17.38 -23.63
N ALA A 112 12.72 -16.15 -23.53
CA ALA A 112 12.77 -15.41 -22.28
C ALA A 112 11.37 -15.05 -21.77
N PHE A 113 10.45 -14.62 -22.65
CA PHE A 113 9.05 -14.32 -22.28
C PHE A 113 8.26 -15.57 -21.86
N ILE A 114 8.62 -16.76 -22.37
CA ILE A 114 8.04 -18.02 -21.92
C ILE A 114 8.41 -18.31 -20.46
N LYS A 115 9.65 -18.05 -20.07
CA LYS A 115 10.14 -18.28 -18.69
C LYS A 115 9.57 -17.26 -17.71
N ASP A 116 9.61 -15.98 -18.07
CA ASP A 116 9.00 -14.91 -17.29
C ASP A 116 8.62 -13.72 -18.18
N ALA A 117 7.38 -13.26 -18.06
CA ALA A 117 6.91 -12.11 -18.84
C ALA A 117 7.18 -10.76 -18.17
N TYR A 118 8.10 -10.72 -17.20
CA TYR A 118 8.40 -9.48 -16.51
C TYR A 118 9.01 -8.45 -17.46
N LEU A 119 8.41 -7.26 -17.48
CA LEU A 119 8.91 -6.09 -18.20
C LEU A 119 8.85 -4.87 -17.25
N GLY A 120 10.00 -4.24 -17.05
CA GLY A 120 10.16 -3.14 -16.10
C GLY A 120 11.63 -2.92 -15.74
N PRO A 121 11.91 -2.14 -14.69
CA PRO A 121 13.27 -1.94 -14.19
C PRO A 121 13.94 -3.24 -13.76
N CYS A 122 15.25 -3.29 -13.85
CA CYS A 122 16.07 -4.42 -13.44
C CYS A 122 15.77 -4.80 -11.98
N PRO A 123 15.56 -6.09 -11.66
CA PRO A 123 15.26 -6.50 -10.31
C PRO A 123 16.41 -6.20 -9.35
N VAL A 124 16.06 -5.96 -8.09
CA VAL A 124 17.04 -5.91 -7.00
C VAL A 124 17.24 -7.31 -6.43
N SER A 125 18.43 -7.61 -5.89
CA SER A 125 18.62 -8.91 -5.24
C SER A 125 17.76 -9.03 -3.97
N VAL A 126 17.35 -10.25 -3.62
CA VAL A 126 16.66 -10.51 -2.34
C VAL A 126 17.46 -10.05 -1.12
N VAL A 127 18.79 -10.01 -1.23
CA VAL A 127 19.70 -9.51 -0.19
C VAL A 127 19.56 -8.00 -0.04
N GLU A 128 19.66 -7.23 -1.13
CA GLU A 128 19.46 -5.77 -1.10
C GLU A 128 18.03 -5.40 -0.65
N TYR A 129 17.02 -6.15 -1.10
CA TYR A 129 15.65 -6.03 -0.61
C TYR A 129 15.58 -6.19 0.91
N SER A 130 16.18 -7.26 1.43
CA SER A 130 16.19 -7.56 2.86
C SER A 130 16.90 -6.50 3.70
N GLU A 131 18.03 -5.99 3.21
CA GLU A 131 18.79 -4.91 3.86
C GLU A 131 17.97 -3.61 3.92
N MET A 132 17.35 -3.21 2.80
CA MET A 132 16.55 -2.00 2.74
C MET A 132 15.30 -2.09 3.63
N VAL A 133 14.56 -3.19 3.58
CA VAL A 133 13.36 -3.35 4.41
C VAL A 133 13.70 -3.27 5.91
N LYS A 134 14.82 -3.86 6.34
CA LYS A 134 15.29 -3.75 7.73
C LYS A 134 15.73 -2.34 8.11
N ALA A 135 16.39 -1.62 7.19
CA ALA A 135 16.79 -0.24 7.43
C ALA A 135 15.60 0.74 7.56
N GLN A 136 14.44 0.38 6.99
CA GLN A 136 13.21 1.18 6.96
C GLN A 136 12.22 0.83 8.09
N ASP A 137 12.65 0.03 9.05
CA ASP A 137 11.84 -0.38 10.19
C ASP A 137 11.34 0.85 10.96
N VAL A 138 10.04 0.83 11.26
CA VAL A 138 9.37 1.86 12.08
C VAL A 138 9.95 1.88 13.49
N ARG A 139 10.35 0.72 14.01
CA ARG A 139 10.92 0.58 15.36
C ARG A 139 12.26 1.27 15.54
N ALA A 140 12.93 1.64 14.44
CA ALA A 140 14.17 2.41 14.48
C ALA A 140 13.95 3.87 14.95
N LYS A 141 12.74 4.41 14.82
CA LYS A 141 12.38 5.75 15.32
C LYS A 141 11.08 5.67 16.13
N ILE A 142 11.21 5.88 17.43
CA ILE A 142 10.07 5.84 18.35
C ILE A 142 9.09 6.97 18.01
N VAL A 143 7.84 6.59 17.72
CA VAL A 143 6.71 7.50 17.58
C VAL A 143 6.34 8.02 18.97
N ASN A 144 6.27 9.34 19.13
CA ASN A 144 5.89 9.94 20.40
C ASN A 144 4.38 10.25 20.45
N ARG A 145 3.89 10.67 21.61
CA ARG A 145 2.47 10.97 21.82
C ARG A 145 1.94 12.07 20.88
N ALA A 146 2.73 13.11 20.63
CA ALA A 146 2.32 14.22 19.77
C ALA A 146 2.16 13.78 18.31
N ASP A 147 3.02 12.87 17.83
CA ASP A 147 2.91 12.30 16.48
C ASP A 147 1.58 11.51 16.31
N VAL A 148 1.22 10.74 17.35
CA VAL A 148 -0.02 9.94 17.37
C VAL A 148 -1.25 10.84 17.49
N GLU A 149 -1.24 11.84 18.38
CA GLU A 149 -2.33 12.82 18.52
C GLU A 149 -2.54 13.59 17.22
N TYR A 150 -1.47 13.98 16.54
CA TYR A 150 -1.58 14.63 15.24
C TYR A 150 -2.19 13.70 14.18
N ALA A 151 -1.74 12.45 14.09
CA ALA A 151 -2.27 11.49 13.12
C ALA A 151 -3.78 11.26 13.28
N PHE A 152 -4.27 11.41 14.51
CA PHE A 152 -5.68 11.26 14.89
C PHE A 152 -6.45 12.58 15.02
N LYS A 153 -5.88 13.72 14.65
CA LYS A 153 -6.55 15.03 14.78
C LYS A 153 -7.91 15.08 14.06
N ASP A 154 -8.06 14.34 12.97
CA ASP A 154 -9.29 14.26 12.17
C ASP A 154 -10.19 13.08 12.59
N VAL A 155 -9.84 12.38 13.68
CA VAL A 155 -10.53 11.17 14.14
C VAL A 155 -11.16 11.39 15.51
N LEU A 156 -12.44 11.69 15.50
CA LEU A 156 -13.23 11.90 16.71
C LEU A 156 -13.26 10.63 17.58
N GLY A 157 -13.13 10.80 18.89
CA GLY A 157 -13.05 9.70 19.86
C GLY A 157 -11.67 9.03 19.98
N ALA A 158 -10.74 9.25 19.04
CA ALA A 158 -9.45 8.57 19.05
C ALA A 158 -8.51 9.04 20.16
N HIS A 159 -8.71 10.22 20.76
CA HIS A 159 -7.91 10.72 21.88
C HIS A 159 -7.84 9.73 23.05
N ARG A 160 -8.94 9.01 23.31
CA ARG A 160 -9.02 7.97 24.35
C ARG A 160 -8.12 6.78 24.04
N MET A 161 -7.87 6.54 22.76
CA MET A 161 -7.14 5.40 22.25
C MET A 161 -5.64 5.68 22.09
N VAL A 162 -5.23 6.95 22.05
CA VAL A 162 -3.82 7.38 21.88
C VAL A 162 -2.89 6.67 22.87
N ALA A 163 -3.30 6.58 24.14
CA ALA A 163 -2.51 5.95 25.20
C ALA A 163 -2.24 4.45 24.96
N VAL A 164 -3.10 3.77 24.19
CA VAL A 164 -2.97 2.36 23.85
C VAL A 164 -2.33 2.18 22.46
N LEU A 165 -2.74 2.97 21.48
CA LEU A 165 -2.27 2.89 20.10
C LEU A 165 -0.80 3.29 19.95
N GLY A 166 -0.35 4.34 20.65
CA GLY A 166 1.04 4.80 20.55
C GLY A 166 2.07 3.71 20.91
N PRO A 167 1.98 3.09 22.10
CA PRO A 167 2.83 1.96 22.45
C PRO A 167 2.72 0.79 21.48
N ALA A 168 1.51 0.53 20.95
CA ALA A 168 1.28 -0.56 20.02
C ALA A 168 2.04 -0.37 18.70
N ILE A 169 2.05 0.85 18.13
CA ILE A 169 2.83 1.21 16.94
C ILE A 169 4.33 0.96 17.19
N ASN A 170 4.87 1.46 18.30
CA ASN A 170 6.29 1.31 18.63
C ASN A 170 6.72 -0.14 18.87
N SER A 171 5.80 -0.99 19.32
CA SER A 171 6.09 -2.40 19.57
C SER A 171 6.29 -3.22 18.27
N GLY A 172 5.69 -2.77 17.16
CA GLY A 172 5.59 -3.54 15.92
C GLY A 172 4.79 -4.86 16.05
N ARG A 173 4.08 -5.06 17.16
CA ARG A 173 3.22 -6.25 17.36
C ARG A 173 1.88 -6.07 16.64
N ALA A 174 1.27 -7.19 16.29
CA ALA A 174 -0.05 -7.18 15.68
C ALA A 174 -1.12 -6.55 16.58
N LEU A 175 -2.06 -5.85 15.94
CA LEU A 175 -3.21 -5.19 16.56
C LEU A 175 -4.47 -5.99 16.28
N LEU A 176 -5.31 -6.20 17.28
CA LEU A 176 -6.68 -6.66 17.12
C LEU A 176 -7.63 -5.53 17.51
N LEU A 177 -8.29 -4.96 16.52
CA LEU A 177 -9.31 -3.93 16.66
C LEU A 177 -10.68 -4.63 16.65
N TYR A 178 -11.43 -4.52 17.73
CA TYR A 178 -12.74 -5.20 17.86
C TYR A 178 -13.79 -4.27 18.43
N GLY A 179 -15.06 -4.57 18.17
CA GLY A 179 -16.21 -3.76 18.57
C GLY A 179 -17.26 -3.74 17.47
N ASP A 180 -18.40 -3.12 17.72
CA ASP A 180 -19.54 -3.16 16.81
C ASP A 180 -19.20 -2.63 15.41
N ALA A 181 -19.99 -3.04 14.41
CA ALA A 181 -19.88 -2.53 13.06
C ALA A 181 -20.07 -1.00 13.05
N GLY A 182 -19.35 -0.30 12.18
CA GLY A 182 -19.49 1.15 12.07
C GLY A 182 -18.78 2.00 13.13
N THR A 183 -18.03 1.37 14.05
CA THR A 183 -17.20 2.07 15.07
C THR A 183 -15.91 2.70 14.54
N GLY A 184 -15.59 2.56 13.26
CA GLY A 184 -14.43 3.21 12.64
C GLY A 184 -13.08 2.48 12.80
N LYS A 185 -13.09 1.18 13.13
CA LYS A 185 -11.88 0.34 13.29
C LYS A 185 -10.88 0.49 12.14
N THR A 186 -11.33 0.24 10.91
CA THR A 186 -10.52 0.34 9.69
C THR A 186 -10.03 1.77 9.42
N PHE A 187 -10.87 2.76 9.72
CA PHE A 187 -10.51 4.17 9.54
C PHE A 187 -9.38 4.59 10.50
N VAL A 188 -9.42 4.15 11.77
CA VAL A 188 -8.31 4.34 12.71
C VAL A 188 -7.07 3.55 12.28
N ALA A 189 -7.24 2.30 11.84
CA ALA A 189 -6.13 1.45 11.41
C ALA A 189 -5.31 2.09 10.28
N THR A 190 -5.98 2.59 9.24
CA THR A 190 -5.32 3.25 8.11
C THR A 190 -4.63 4.56 8.53
N ARG A 191 -5.23 5.33 9.45
CA ARG A 191 -4.63 6.57 9.97
C ARG A 191 -3.44 6.36 10.90
N LEU A 192 -3.26 5.16 11.47
CA LEU A 192 -2.05 4.84 12.25
C LEU A 192 -0.77 5.07 11.45
N LEU A 193 -0.78 4.80 10.14
CA LEU A 193 0.40 5.03 9.29
C LEU A 193 0.81 6.51 9.22
N ASN A 194 -0.16 7.43 9.30
CA ASN A 194 0.12 8.86 9.24
C ASN A 194 0.97 9.32 10.44
N SER A 195 0.93 8.60 11.57
CA SER A 195 1.77 8.90 12.74
C SER A 195 3.27 8.71 12.48
N LEU A 196 3.64 7.90 11.47
CA LEU A 196 5.03 7.61 11.15
C LEU A 196 5.69 8.74 10.35
N ASN A 197 4.90 9.50 9.57
CA ASN A 197 5.32 10.67 8.80
C ASN A 197 6.65 10.49 8.01
N THR A 198 6.84 9.31 7.40
CA THR A 198 8.05 8.95 6.66
C THR A 198 7.70 8.24 5.35
N SER A 199 8.57 8.35 4.36
CA SER A 199 8.51 7.58 3.11
C SER A 199 9.48 6.39 3.12
N VAL A 200 9.25 5.43 2.23
CA VAL A 200 10.01 4.18 2.11
C VAL A 200 10.33 3.88 0.65
N PHE A 201 11.49 3.30 0.41
CA PHE A 201 11.93 2.75 -0.87
C PHE A 201 11.35 1.36 -1.06
N ILE A 202 10.67 1.19 -2.20
CA ILE A 202 10.05 -0.07 -2.61
C ILE A 202 10.61 -0.43 -3.99
N PRO A 203 11.20 -1.62 -4.17
CA PRO A 203 11.74 -2.00 -5.47
C PRO A 203 10.61 -2.34 -6.43
N TYR A 204 10.84 -2.14 -7.73
CA TYR A 204 9.87 -2.60 -8.73
C TYR A 204 9.70 -4.11 -8.74
N SER A 205 10.81 -4.82 -8.59
CA SER A 205 10.86 -6.28 -8.54
C SER A 205 12.08 -6.77 -7.76
N VAL A 206 12.00 -7.99 -7.27
CA VAL A 206 13.05 -8.68 -6.52
C VAL A 206 13.42 -9.96 -7.25
N TYR A 207 14.71 -10.18 -7.45
CA TYR A 207 15.24 -11.45 -7.94
C TYR A 207 15.53 -12.38 -6.77
N ALA A 208 14.88 -13.53 -6.77
CA ALA A 208 15.05 -14.54 -5.74
C ALA A 208 14.97 -15.94 -6.35
N ALA A 209 16.02 -16.73 -6.13
CA ALA A 209 16.08 -18.15 -6.46
C ALA A 209 15.60 -18.46 -7.91
N GLY A 210 16.15 -17.72 -8.88
CA GLY A 210 15.84 -17.90 -10.31
C GLY A 210 14.61 -17.14 -10.81
N ASN A 211 13.82 -16.50 -9.94
CA ASN A 211 12.55 -15.87 -10.31
C ASN A 211 12.59 -14.34 -10.11
N ILE A 212 11.90 -13.60 -10.97
CA ILE A 212 11.67 -12.16 -10.83
C ILE A 212 10.28 -11.95 -10.24
N ILE A 213 10.22 -11.54 -8.97
CA ILE A 213 8.98 -11.31 -8.23
C ILE A 213 8.66 -9.81 -8.27
N LYS A 214 7.54 -9.44 -8.89
CA LYS A 214 7.08 -8.05 -8.94
C LYS A 214 6.51 -7.63 -7.59
N VAL A 215 7.03 -6.54 -7.03
CA VAL A 215 6.63 -6.00 -5.72
C VAL A 215 5.83 -4.72 -5.89
N PHE A 216 6.39 -3.73 -6.59
CA PHE A 216 5.70 -2.47 -6.83
C PHE A 216 4.47 -2.65 -7.73
N THR A 217 3.36 -2.06 -7.30
CA THR A 217 2.12 -1.94 -8.05
C THR A 217 1.53 -0.55 -7.81
N PRO A 218 1.02 0.15 -8.84
CA PRO A 218 0.34 1.42 -8.63
C PRO A 218 -0.91 1.32 -7.76
N GLN A 219 -1.51 0.12 -7.64
CA GLN A 219 -2.67 -0.14 -6.79
C GLN A 219 -2.33 -0.08 -5.29
N HIS A 220 -1.14 -0.54 -4.90
CA HIS A 220 -0.75 -0.64 -3.48
C HIS A 220 0.33 0.37 -3.07
N HIS A 221 1.00 1.00 -4.04
CA HIS A 221 2.16 1.83 -3.79
C HIS A 221 2.01 3.19 -4.46
N LYS A 222 1.88 4.24 -3.64
CA LYS A 222 1.84 5.63 -4.09
C LYS A 222 3.23 6.23 -4.00
N LYS A 223 3.77 6.67 -5.14
CA LYS A 223 5.05 7.38 -5.18
C LYS A 223 4.91 8.74 -4.51
N VAL A 224 5.93 9.15 -3.76
CA VAL A 224 6.02 10.53 -3.26
C VAL A 224 6.34 11.42 -4.46
N GLU A 225 5.50 12.42 -4.72
CA GLU A 225 5.77 13.40 -5.77
C GLU A 225 7.02 14.21 -5.37
N GLU A 226 8.10 14.07 -6.13
CA GLU A 226 9.23 14.98 -6.04
C GLU A 226 8.80 16.28 -6.72
N GLU A 227 8.59 17.36 -5.97
CA GLU A 227 8.29 18.73 -6.45
C GLU A 227 9.37 19.34 -7.37
N SER A 228 10.26 18.55 -7.96
CA SER A 228 11.28 19.01 -8.88
C SER A 228 11.41 18.05 -10.06
N SER A 229 10.39 18.05 -10.91
CA SER A 229 10.51 17.80 -12.35
C SER A 229 11.31 18.92 -13.07
N GLN A 230 11.93 19.84 -12.33
CA GLN A 230 13.04 20.65 -12.80
C GLN A 230 14.35 19.92 -12.53
N GLN A 231 14.84 19.22 -13.56
CA GLN A 231 16.25 18.91 -13.84
C GLN A 231 17.27 19.33 -12.77
N SER A 232 17.30 18.67 -11.61
CA SER A 232 18.41 18.81 -10.68
C SER A 232 19.59 18.05 -11.29
N LEU A 233 20.45 18.79 -11.99
CA LEU A 233 21.74 18.36 -12.56
C LEU A 233 22.76 17.94 -11.48
N VAL A 234 22.34 17.78 -10.22
CA VAL A 234 23.19 17.42 -9.10
C VAL A 234 23.17 15.89 -8.96
N PHE A 235 24.25 15.25 -9.42
CA PHE A 235 24.50 13.81 -9.34
C PHE A 235 24.34 13.21 -7.91
N LYS A 236 24.37 14.04 -6.86
CA LYS A 236 24.27 13.61 -5.45
C LYS A 236 22.85 13.26 -4.99
N ASP A 237 21.81 13.69 -5.69
CA ASP A 237 20.42 13.45 -5.28
C ASP A 237 19.75 12.28 -6.03
N GLN A 238 20.48 11.61 -6.92
CA GLN A 238 19.97 10.45 -7.65
C GLN A 238 20.23 9.16 -6.88
N PHE A 239 19.16 8.55 -6.38
CA PHE A 239 19.17 7.18 -5.86
C PHE A 239 18.90 6.15 -6.97
N ASP A 240 19.20 4.89 -6.67
CA ASP A 240 18.99 3.76 -7.58
C ASP A 240 17.54 3.69 -8.12
N LYS A 241 17.38 3.80 -9.44
CA LYS A 241 16.08 3.88 -10.12
C LYS A 241 15.35 2.53 -10.23
N ARG A 242 15.97 1.43 -9.79
CA ARG A 242 15.28 0.15 -9.50
C ARG A 242 14.33 0.24 -8.30
N TRP A 243 14.42 1.32 -7.52
CA TRP A 243 13.56 1.62 -6.38
C TRP A 243 12.64 2.81 -6.69
N ALA A 244 11.47 2.80 -6.06
CA ALA A 244 10.56 3.93 -6.02
C ALA A 244 10.48 4.44 -4.57
N LEU A 245 10.59 5.76 -4.38
CA LEU A 245 10.28 6.38 -3.09
C LEU A 245 8.76 6.52 -2.99
N CYS A 246 8.18 5.88 -1.98
CA CYS A 246 6.75 5.74 -1.79
C CYS A 246 6.30 6.21 -0.40
N GLU A 247 5.03 6.59 -0.31
CA GLU A 247 4.32 6.57 0.97
C GLU A 247 4.37 5.14 1.53
N ARG A 248 4.28 4.99 2.87
CA ARG A 248 4.24 3.65 3.47
C ARG A 248 3.02 2.88 2.95
N PRO A 249 3.18 1.63 2.51
CA PRO A 249 2.08 0.88 1.91
C PRO A 249 0.96 0.64 2.94
N SER A 250 -0.28 0.85 2.50
CA SER A 250 -1.49 0.55 3.27
C SER A 250 -2.31 -0.46 2.49
N ILE A 251 -2.12 -1.74 2.80
CA ILE A 251 -2.85 -2.82 2.12
C ILE A 251 -3.98 -3.27 3.04
N GLN A 252 -5.18 -3.34 2.48
CA GLN A 252 -6.40 -3.74 3.20
C GLN A 252 -7.10 -4.84 2.42
N VAL A 253 -7.52 -5.89 3.12
CA VAL A 253 -8.29 -7.02 2.59
C VAL A 253 -9.41 -7.39 3.55
N GLY A 254 -10.55 -7.84 3.02
CA GLY A 254 -11.71 -8.25 3.80
C GLY A 254 -11.97 -9.76 3.75
N GLY A 255 -13.23 -10.12 3.53
CA GLY A 255 -13.68 -11.52 3.43
C GLY A 255 -13.17 -12.25 2.18
N GLU A 256 -12.66 -11.54 1.19
CA GLU A 256 -12.10 -12.07 -0.05
C GLU A 256 -10.67 -12.60 0.07
N LEU A 257 -10.04 -12.43 1.24
CA LEU A 257 -8.70 -12.94 1.49
C LEU A 257 -8.65 -14.47 1.34
N THR A 258 -7.70 -14.97 0.55
CA THR A 258 -7.40 -16.39 0.41
C THR A 258 -5.96 -16.70 0.82
N MET A 259 -5.66 -17.98 1.13
CA MET A 259 -4.30 -18.39 1.49
C MET A 259 -3.33 -18.24 0.32
N GLU A 260 -3.83 -18.36 -0.91
CA GLU A 260 -3.04 -18.16 -2.12
C GLU A 260 -2.48 -16.74 -2.18
N MET A 261 -3.25 -15.70 -1.83
CA MET A 261 -2.78 -14.30 -1.79
C MET A 261 -1.59 -14.06 -0.84
N LEU A 262 -1.30 -15.00 0.05
CA LEU A 262 -0.18 -14.96 1.00
C LEU A 262 1.06 -15.72 0.51
N GLU A 263 1.01 -16.30 -0.69
CA GLU A 263 2.13 -16.95 -1.36
C GLU A 263 2.52 -16.20 -2.63
N VAL A 264 3.71 -16.51 -3.17
CA VAL A 264 4.16 -15.93 -4.44
C VAL A 264 3.30 -16.51 -5.56
N ASN A 265 2.46 -15.68 -6.15
CA ASN A 265 1.46 -16.12 -7.12
C ASN A 265 1.87 -15.84 -8.54
N HIS A 266 1.35 -16.68 -9.43
CA HIS A 266 1.54 -16.57 -10.86
C HIS A 266 0.22 -16.82 -11.58
N SER A 267 -0.26 -15.78 -12.24
CA SER A 267 -1.39 -15.94 -13.15
C SER A 267 -0.90 -16.63 -14.42
N GLN A 268 -1.56 -17.73 -14.80
CA GLN A 268 -1.31 -18.43 -16.07
C GLN A 268 -1.43 -17.51 -17.29
N HIS A 269 -2.20 -16.42 -17.18
CA HIS A 269 -2.42 -15.46 -18.26
C HIS A 269 -1.29 -14.44 -18.37
N ASN A 270 -0.69 -14.03 -17.25
CA ASN A 270 0.28 -12.92 -17.23
C ASN A 270 1.74 -13.37 -17.14
N ARG A 271 2.03 -14.63 -16.77
CA ARG A 271 3.39 -15.18 -16.62
C ARG A 271 4.38 -14.34 -15.79
N VAL A 272 3.86 -13.46 -14.95
CA VAL A 272 4.63 -12.60 -14.04
C VAL A 272 4.37 -13.09 -12.62
N TRP A 273 5.45 -13.35 -11.89
CA TRP A 273 5.39 -13.64 -10.47
C TRP A 273 5.05 -12.38 -9.67
N MET A 274 4.01 -12.45 -8.86
CA MET A 274 3.57 -11.36 -7.99
C MET A 274 3.95 -11.67 -6.55
N ALA A 275 4.48 -10.66 -5.86
CA ALA A 275 4.74 -10.75 -4.42
C ALA A 275 3.43 -11.00 -3.65
N PRO A 276 3.46 -11.74 -2.54
CA PRO A 276 2.30 -11.87 -1.67
C PRO A 276 2.01 -10.56 -0.93
N LEU A 277 0.79 -10.43 -0.40
CA LEU A 277 0.30 -9.18 0.21
C LEU A 277 1.21 -8.69 1.35
N GLN A 278 1.70 -9.59 2.20
CA GLN A 278 2.60 -9.22 3.29
C GLN A 278 3.96 -8.69 2.80
N MET A 279 4.47 -9.20 1.67
CA MET A 279 5.71 -8.72 1.09
C MET A 279 5.52 -7.33 0.46
N MET A 280 4.36 -7.07 -0.15
CA MET A 280 3.98 -5.75 -0.65
C MET A 280 3.73 -4.75 0.49
N ALA A 281 3.20 -5.20 1.63
CA ALA A 281 2.92 -4.35 2.79
C ALA A 281 4.14 -4.08 3.69
N ASN A 282 5.33 -4.61 3.36
CA ASN A 282 6.54 -4.37 4.13
C ASN A 282 6.82 -2.87 4.30
N ASN A 283 7.29 -2.52 5.49
CA ASN A 283 7.46 -1.16 6.00
C ASN A 283 6.17 -0.31 6.04
N GLY A 284 4.99 -0.94 5.98
CA GLY A 284 3.70 -0.27 6.10
C GLY A 284 2.75 -0.98 7.06
N ILE A 285 1.47 -0.97 6.72
CA ILE A 285 0.41 -1.66 7.45
C ILE A 285 -0.30 -2.66 6.53
N PHE A 286 -0.61 -3.83 7.07
CA PHE A 286 -1.47 -4.80 6.43
C PHE A 286 -2.70 -5.04 7.31
N ILE A 287 -3.87 -4.62 6.79
CA ILE A 287 -5.15 -4.65 7.49
C ILE A 287 -5.99 -5.81 6.96
N ILE A 288 -6.48 -6.64 7.87
CA ILE A 288 -7.45 -7.69 7.58
C ILE A 288 -8.76 -7.33 8.28
N ASP A 289 -9.73 -6.88 7.50
CA ASP A 289 -11.07 -6.59 7.96
C ASP A 289 -11.95 -7.83 8.02
N ASP A 290 -13.00 -7.73 8.84
CA ASP A 290 -13.98 -8.78 9.05
C ASP A 290 -13.34 -10.15 9.37
N LEU A 291 -12.31 -10.14 10.23
CA LEU A 291 -11.66 -11.37 10.67
C LEU A 291 -12.71 -12.32 11.27
N GLY A 292 -12.77 -13.54 10.71
CA GLY A 292 -13.79 -14.54 11.03
C GLY A 292 -14.83 -14.74 9.92
N ARG A 293 -14.84 -13.89 8.89
CA ARG A 293 -15.76 -14.00 7.73
C ARG A 293 -15.08 -14.46 6.44
N GLN A 294 -13.81 -14.86 6.51
CA GLN A 294 -13.04 -15.38 5.37
C GLN A 294 -13.44 -16.83 5.03
N PRO A 295 -13.20 -17.30 3.78
CA PRO A 295 -13.48 -18.68 3.39
C PRO A 295 -12.64 -19.72 4.14
N MET A 296 -11.46 -19.34 4.64
CA MET A 296 -10.61 -20.21 5.46
C MET A 296 -10.82 -19.99 6.97
N PRO A 297 -10.56 -21.00 7.81
CA PRO A 297 -10.55 -20.82 9.25
C PRO A 297 -9.51 -19.79 9.70
N VAL A 298 -9.87 -18.93 10.66
CA VAL A 298 -8.96 -17.92 11.23
C VAL A 298 -7.69 -18.55 11.80
N ALA A 299 -7.80 -19.73 12.42
CA ALA A 299 -6.64 -20.46 12.94
C ALA A 299 -5.60 -20.78 11.84
N THR A 300 -6.04 -21.09 10.63
CA THR A 300 -5.14 -21.34 9.49
C THR A 300 -4.34 -20.08 9.12
N LEU A 301 -5.01 -18.94 9.06
CA LEU A 301 -4.38 -17.64 8.77
C LEU A 301 -3.36 -17.26 9.86
N LEU A 302 -3.74 -17.38 11.13
CA LEU A 302 -2.85 -17.06 12.24
C LEU A 302 -1.66 -18.04 12.31
N ASN A 303 -1.88 -19.33 12.06
CA ASN A 303 -0.81 -20.33 12.01
C ASN A 303 0.27 -19.99 10.98
N ARG A 304 -0.14 -19.48 9.81
CA ARG A 304 0.78 -19.08 8.74
C ARG A 304 1.72 -17.94 9.16
N TRP A 305 1.32 -17.12 10.13
CA TRP A 305 2.09 -15.96 10.59
C TRP A 305 2.65 -16.07 12.00
N ILE A 306 2.55 -17.23 12.67
CA ILE A 306 3.20 -17.41 13.98
C ILE A 306 4.68 -17.07 13.89
N VAL A 307 5.39 -17.74 12.96
CA VAL A 307 6.83 -17.56 12.79
C VAL A 307 7.15 -16.15 12.26
N PRO A 308 6.48 -15.64 11.21
CA PRO A 308 6.68 -14.27 10.74
C PRO A 308 6.49 -13.17 11.79
N MET A 309 5.47 -13.28 12.64
CA MET A 309 5.21 -12.31 13.71
C MET A 309 6.22 -12.38 14.84
N GLU A 310 6.79 -13.56 15.12
CA GLU A 310 7.73 -13.75 16.22
C GLU A 310 9.17 -13.41 15.82
N TYR A 311 9.58 -13.80 14.60
CA TYR A 311 10.97 -13.70 14.16
C TYR A 311 11.22 -12.65 13.06
N PHE A 312 10.17 -11.95 12.60
CA PHE A 312 10.26 -10.88 11.59
C PHE A 312 10.84 -11.31 10.24
N TYR A 313 10.64 -12.57 9.87
CA TYR A 313 10.92 -13.09 8.53
C TYR A 313 9.82 -14.05 8.08
N ASP A 314 9.58 -14.08 6.78
CA ASP A 314 8.60 -14.98 6.16
C ASP A 314 9.28 -15.95 5.20
N TYR A 315 8.82 -17.20 5.23
CA TYR A 315 9.21 -18.22 4.28
C TYR A 315 8.15 -18.27 3.19
N LEU A 316 8.58 -18.01 1.96
CA LEU A 316 7.71 -18.08 0.79
C LEU A 316 8.10 -19.27 -0.06
N SER A 317 7.10 -20.05 -0.46
CA SER A 317 7.32 -21.14 -1.42
C SER A 317 7.21 -20.58 -2.84
N LEU A 318 8.20 -20.89 -3.66
CA LEU A 318 8.20 -20.59 -5.08
C LEU A 318 7.69 -21.81 -5.85
N PRO A 319 6.98 -21.65 -6.98
CA PRO A 319 6.44 -22.82 -7.69
C PRO A 319 7.46 -23.74 -8.36
N ASN A 320 8.73 -23.33 -8.42
CA ASN A 320 9.83 -24.23 -8.75
C ASN A 320 10.23 -25.16 -7.58
N GLY A 321 9.45 -25.17 -6.48
CA GLY A 321 9.68 -25.97 -5.29
C GLY A 321 10.73 -25.40 -4.33
N GLN A 322 11.35 -24.26 -4.67
CA GLN A 322 12.34 -23.61 -3.81
C GLN A 322 11.64 -22.76 -2.75
N GLN A 323 12.35 -22.52 -1.65
CA GLN A 323 11.89 -21.62 -0.60
C GLN A 323 12.83 -20.44 -0.49
N ILE A 324 12.25 -19.26 -0.28
CA ILE A 324 12.99 -18.04 -0.03
C ILE A 324 12.61 -17.49 1.34
N THR A 325 13.56 -16.80 1.97
CA THR A 325 13.30 -16.05 3.21
C THR A 325 13.29 -14.57 2.88
N ILE A 326 12.23 -13.89 3.28
CA ILE A 326 12.10 -12.43 3.16
C ILE A 326 11.90 -11.81 4.54
N PRO A 327 12.24 -10.53 4.74
CA PRO A 327 11.84 -9.80 5.93
C PRO A 327 10.32 -9.70 6.06
N PHE A 328 9.83 -9.73 7.30
CA PHE A 328 8.44 -9.47 7.67
C PHE A 328 8.41 -8.29 8.65
N ILE A 329 8.51 -7.08 8.10
CA ILE A 329 8.67 -5.82 8.84
C ILE A 329 7.49 -4.92 8.51
N LEU A 330 6.32 -5.25 9.04
CA LEU A 330 5.07 -4.53 8.81
C LEU A 330 4.22 -4.54 10.07
N THR A 331 3.29 -3.60 10.16
CA THR A 331 2.27 -3.59 11.21
C THR A 331 1.07 -4.41 10.74
N LEU A 332 0.79 -5.54 11.38
CA LEU A 332 -0.44 -6.30 11.15
C LEU A 332 -1.58 -5.70 11.98
N ALA A 333 -2.73 -5.44 11.34
CA ALA A 333 -3.94 -5.03 12.02
C ALA A 333 -5.11 -5.92 11.60
N PHE A 334 -5.73 -6.57 12.57
CA PHE A 334 -6.94 -7.37 12.39
C PHE A 334 -8.13 -6.56 12.90
N SER A 335 -9.21 -6.54 12.14
CA SER A 335 -10.45 -5.84 12.47
C SER A 335 -11.60 -6.84 12.44
N THR A 336 -12.47 -6.78 13.45
CA THR A 336 -13.58 -7.73 13.58
C THR A 336 -14.75 -7.13 14.34
N ASN A 337 -15.95 -7.59 14.00
CA ASN A 337 -17.18 -7.27 14.73
C ASN A 337 -17.53 -8.36 15.76
N LEU A 338 -16.74 -9.45 15.82
CA LEU A 338 -16.95 -10.55 16.75
C LEU A 338 -16.16 -10.32 18.04
N ASP A 339 -16.68 -10.86 19.15
CA ASP A 339 -15.90 -10.91 20.38
C ASP A 339 -14.64 -11.73 20.17
N PRO A 340 -13.45 -11.28 20.65
CA PRO A 340 -12.19 -11.99 20.45
C PRO A 340 -12.24 -13.48 20.84
N GLU A 341 -12.96 -13.81 21.91
CA GLU A 341 -13.12 -15.20 22.41
C GLU A 341 -13.90 -16.12 21.46
N LYS A 342 -14.73 -15.54 20.58
CA LYS A 342 -15.47 -16.30 19.54
C LYS A 342 -14.64 -16.55 18.28
N ILE A 343 -13.55 -15.81 18.10
CA ILE A 343 -12.73 -15.85 16.89
C ILE A 343 -11.64 -16.92 16.99
N SER A 344 -11.00 -17.04 18.16
CA SER A 344 -9.88 -17.95 18.36
C SER A 344 -9.66 -18.28 19.83
N ASP A 345 -8.87 -19.30 20.09
CA ASP A 345 -8.56 -19.72 21.47
C ASP A 345 -7.64 -18.71 22.20
N PRO A 346 -7.57 -18.78 23.54
CA PRO A 346 -6.72 -17.88 24.33
C PRO A 346 -5.22 -17.96 24.01
N ALA A 347 -4.72 -19.10 23.52
CA ALA A 347 -3.31 -19.26 23.16
C ALA A 347 -2.97 -18.47 21.89
N PHE A 348 -3.87 -18.46 20.90
CA PHE A 348 -3.75 -17.64 19.69
C PHE A 348 -3.95 -16.16 19.98
N LEU A 349 -4.97 -15.81 20.77
CA LEU A 349 -5.18 -14.41 21.17
C LEU A 349 -3.98 -13.83 21.90
N ARG A 350 -3.20 -14.64 22.64
CA ARG A 350 -1.95 -14.18 23.29
C ARG A 350 -0.90 -13.66 22.29
N ARG A 351 -0.89 -14.19 21.06
CA ARG A 351 0.04 -13.77 19.99
C ARG A 351 -0.39 -12.48 19.29
N LEU A 352 -1.69 -12.18 19.32
CA LEU A 352 -2.25 -10.89 18.89
C LEU A 352 -1.99 -9.86 20.00
N GLY A 353 -0.81 -9.23 19.92
CA GLY A 353 -0.20 -8.43 20.98
C GLY A 353 -1.15 -7.44 21.65
N TYR A 354 -1.69 -6.48 20.89
CA TYR A 354 -2.57 -5.45 21.43
C TYR A 354 -4.01 -5.70 21.02
N LYS A 355 -4.95 -5.61 21.97
CA LYS A 355 -6.39 -5.74 21.74
C LYS A 355 -7.04 -4.43 22.11
N ILE A 356 -7.73 -3.83 21.17
CA ILE A 356 -8.24 -2.47 21.28
C ILE A 356 -9.71 -2.51 20.97
N GLN A 357 -10.52 -2.26 22.01
CA GLN A 357 -11.96 -2.19 21.87
C GLN A 357 -12.36 -0.81 21.35
N PHE A 358 -13.18 -0.81 20.32
CA PHE A 358 -13.86 0.36 19.81
C PHE A 358 -15.27 0.39 20.39
N GLN A 359 -15.65 1.56 20.88
CA GLN A 359 -16.96 1.81 21.47
C GLN A 359 -17.65 2.92 20.66
N PRO A 360 -18.98 3.05 20.79
CA PRO A 360 -19.69 4.23 20.31
C PRO A 360 -19.05 5.53 20.80
N LEU A 361 -19.25 6.61 20.03
CA LEU A 361 -18.81 7.95 20.41
C LEU A 361 -19.57 8.46 21.63
N MET A 362 -18.97 9.43 22.33
CA MET A 362 -19.73 10.23 23.29
C MET A 362 -20.67 11.19 22.55
N LYS A 363 -21.71 11.67 23.23
CA LYS A 363 -22.72 12.56 22.63
C LYS A 363 -22.09 13.82 21.99
N ASP A 364 -21.15 14.46 22.68
CA ASP A 364 -20.49 15.68 22.20
C ASP A 364 -19.62 15.40 20.95
N GLU A 365 -18.87 14.30 20.96
CA GLU A 365 -18.06 13.84 19.80
C GLU A 365 -18.98 13.51 18.59
N TYR A 366 -20.14 12.90 18.85
CA TYR A 366 -21.11 12.57 17.82
C TYR A 366 -21.77 13.82 17.21
N GLN A 367 -22.06 14.83 18.04
CA GLN A 367 -22.58 16.12 17.60
C GLN A 367 -21.61 16.83 16.65
N GLU A 368 -20.33 16.86 17.01
CA GLU A 368 -19.28 17.42 16.16
C GLU A 368 -19.20 16.68 14.82
N LEU A 369 -19.21 15.33 14.85
CA LEU A 369 -19.18 14.50 13.65
C LEU A 369 -20.38 14.78 12.73
N TRP A 370 -21.58 14.90 13.30
CA TRP A 370 -22.80 15.23 12.55
C TRP A 370 -22.67 16.56 11.79
N GLN A 371 -22.15 17.60 12.44
CA GLN A 371 -21.91 18.90 11.80
C GLN A 371 -20.84 18.83 10.70
N ILE A 372 -19.78 18.05 10.89
CA ILE A 372 -18.74 17.85 9.88
C ILE A 372 -19.32 17.13 8.66
N MET A 373 -20.09 16.05 8.87
CA MET A 373 -20.65 15.25 7.77
C MET A 373 -21.71 16.02 6.97
N ALA A 374 -22.59 16.76 7.64
CA ALA A 374 -23.57 17.61 6.98
C ALA A 374 -22.91 18.68 6.09
N ARG A 375 -21.91 19.40 6.64
CA ARG A 375 -21.12 20.39 5.88
C ARG A 375 -20.39 19.75 4.70
N GLY A 376 -19.80 18.57 4.89
CA GLY A 376 -19.13 17.82 3.82
C GLY A 376 -20.06 17.37 2.69
N LYS A 377 -21.37 17.34 2.93
CA LYS A 377 -22.42 17.09 1.92
C LYS A 377 -23.07 18.39 1.39
N SER A 378 -22.53 19.55 1.76
CA SER A 378 -23.09 20.86 1.44
C SER A 378 -24.51 21.06 1.96
N LEU A 379 -24.86 20.43 3.08
CA LEU A 379 -26.15 20.56 3.74
C LEU A 379 -26.02 21.43 5.00
N SER A 380 -26.98 22.32 5.18
CA SER A 380 -27.20 23.05 6.43
C SER A 380 -28.14 22.25 7.35
N LEU A 381 -28.09 22.53 8.65
CA LEU A 381 -28.90 21.84 9.66
C LEU A 381 -29.93 22.82 10.24
N GLU A 382 -31.17 22.38 10.35
CA GLU A 382 -32.20 23.11 11.09
C GLU A 382 -31.80 23.29 12.57
N PRO A 383 -32.06 24.45 13.22
CA PRO A 383 -31.80 24.63 14.64
C PRO A 383 -32.50 23.57 15.51
N GLY A 384 -31.78 23.01 16.50
CA GLY A 384 -32.33 21.99 17.41
C GLY A 384 -32.44 20.57 16.82
N LEU A 385 -32.04 20.36 15.57
CA LEU A 385 -32.14 19.05 14.92
C LEU A 385 -31.34 17.94 15.64
N PHE A 386 -30.26 18.28 16.33
CA PHE A 386 -29.46 17.31 17.06
C PHE A 386 -30.19 16.68 18.25
N ASP A 387 -31.09 17.42 18.90
CA ASP A 387 -31.91 16.88 19.98
C ASP A 387 -32.86 15.82 19.41
N ARG A 388 -33.45 16.08 18.24
CA ARG A 388 -34.28 15.10 17.56
C ARG A 388 -33.49 13.86 17.12
N LEU A 389 -32.28 14.04 16.59
CA LEU A 389 -31.40 12.90 16.28
C LEU A 389 -31.12 12.07 17.55
N THR A 390 -30.86 12.73 18.68
CA THR A 390 -30.64 12.06 19.96
C THR A 390 -31.87 11.26 20.42
N GLU A 391 -33.08 11.83 20.29
CA GLU A 391 -34.33 11.12 20.59
C GLU A 391 -34.49 9.85 19.73
N LEU A 392 -34.12 9.88 18.44
CA LEU A 392 -34.18 8.71 17.57
C LEU A 392 -33.21 7.61 18.02
N HIS A 393 -32.00 7.98 18.43
CA HIS A 393 -31.04 7.04 19.01
C HIS A 393 -31.58 6.36 20.28
N GLU A 394 -32.20 7.13 21.18
CA GLU A 394 -32.79 6.61 22.41
C GLU A 394 -34.01 5.72 22.14
N GLN A 395 -34.94 6.18 21.29
CA GLN A 395 -36.15 5.45 20.92
C GLN A 395 -35.85 4.08 20.31
N HIS A 396 -34.80 3.98 19.49
CA HIS A 396 -34.41 2.76 18.82
C HIS A 396 -33.27 2.00 19.51
N SER A 397 -32.78 2.48 20.67
CA SER A 397 -31.65 1.89 21.41
C SER A 397 -30.39 1.69 20.54
N VAL A 398 -30.08 2.68 19.70
CA VAL A 398 -28.93 2.65 18.79
C VAL A 398 -27.80 3.51 19.35
N GLY A 399 -26.59 2.94 19.48
CA GLY A 399 -25.41 3.68 19.91
C GLY A 399 -24.97 4.79 18.93
N TYR A 400 -24.17 5.73 19.41
CA TYR A 400 -23.60 6.82 18.60
C TYR A 400 -22.45 6.33 17.71
N TYR A 401 -22.75 5.53 16.69
CA TYR A 401 -21.75 4.97 15.80
C TYR A 401 -21.26 5.98 14.75
N PRO A 402 -19.94 6.16 14.58
CA PRO A 402 -19.35 7.08 13.60
C PRO A 402 -19.82 6.93 12.15
N CYS A 403 -20.29 5.76 11.74
CA CYS A 403 -20.81 5.56 10.37
C CYS A 403 -22.16 6.27 10.13
N LEU A 404 -23.00 6.38 11.16
CA LEU A 404 -24.39 6.82 11.03
C LEU A 404 -24.51 8.27 10.52
N PRO A 405 -23.72 9.26 11.01
CA PRO A 405 -23.78 10.62 10.50
C PRO A 405 -23.54 10.73 9.00
N LYS A 406 -22.57 9.97 8.48
CA LYS A 406 -22.23 9.96 7.05
C LYS A 406 -23.38 9.39 6.21
N ASP A 407 -23.94 8.27 6.66
CA ASP A 407 -24.99 7.56 5.94
C ASP A 407 -26.31 8.35 5.98
N ILE A 408 -26.72 8.82 7.16
CA ILE A 408 -27.93 9.63 7.34
C ILE A 408 -27.81 10.94 6.54
N ALA A 409 -26.70 11.67 6.63
CA ALA A 409 -26.52 12.90 5.84
C ALA A 409 -26.49 12.61 4.32
N GLY A 410 -25.98 11.45 3.91
CA GLY A 410 -26.03 10.98 2.53
C GLY A 410 -27.47 10.77 2.05
N ILE A 411 -28.28 10.05 2.81
CA ILE A 411 -29.69 9.81 2.50
C ILE A 411 -30.49 11.13 2.53
N SER A 412 -30.25 11.99 3.52
CA SER A 412 -30.88 13.31 3.59
C SER A 412 -30.60 14.16 2.35
N ARG A 413 -29.35 14.15 1.85
CA ARG A 413 -28.99 14.84 0.60
C ARG A 413 -29.80 14.29 -0.58
N ASP A 414 -29.92 12.97 -0.67
CA ASP A 414 -30.60 12.33 -1.80
C ASP A 414 -32.12 12.63 -1.77
N ILE A 415 -32.73 12.70 -0.58
CA ILE A 415 -34.12 13.14 -0.39
C ILE A 415 -34.29 14.59 -0.85
N VAL A 416 -33.45 15.52 -0.34
CA VAL A 416 -33.53 16.94 -0.68
C VAL A 416 -33.34 17.19 -2.18
N ALA A 417 -32.38 16.50 -2.79
CA ALA A 417 -32.11 16.61 -4.23
C ALA A 417 -33.27 16.09 -5.08
N PHE A 418 -33.90 14.97 -4.67
CA PHE A 418 -35.07 14.42 -5.36
C PHE A 418 -36.29 15.34 -5.27
N GLU A 419 -36.46 16.01 -4.13
CA GLU A 419 -37.58 16.92 -3.87
C GLU A 419 -37.33 18.35 -4.35
N GLU A 420 -36.20 18.59 -5.05
CA GLU A 420 -35.78 19.91 -5.55
C GLU A 420 -35.86 21.01 -4.47
N SER A 421 -35.56 20.64 -3.22
CA SER A 421 -35.72 21.49 -2.04
C SER A 421 -34.41 22.20 -1.68
N GLU A 422 -34.50 23.19 -0.78
CA GLU A 422 -33.29 23.85 -0.25
C GLU A 422 -32.36 22.83 0.45
N PRO A 423 -31.02 23.02 0.38
CA PRO A 423 -30.02 22.11 0.95
C PRO A 423 -29.96 22.21 2.48
N VAL A 424 -31.06 21.87 3.15
CA VAL A 424 -31.28 21.92 4.59
C VAL A 424 -31.80 20.56 5.04
N ILE A 425 -31.16 19.97 6.06
CA ILE A 425 -31.73 18.82 6.75
C ILE A 425 -32.76 19.36 7.76
N THR A 426 -34.03 19.21 7.42
CA THR A 426 -35.15 19.49 8.33
C THR A 426 -35.47 18.27 9.20
N ARG A 427 -36.28 18.48 10.24
CA ARG A 427 -36.80 17.39 11.08
C ARG A 427 -37.44 16.26 10.26
N GLN A 428 -38.25 16.60 9.27
CA GLN A 428 -38.94 15.62 8.42
C GLN A 428 -37.97 14.82 7.54
N VAL A 429 -36.97 15.49 6.97
CA VAL A 429 -35.92 14.85 6.15
C VAL A 429 -35.09 13.91 7.02
N LEU A 430 -34.76 14.31 8.25
CA LEU A 430 -34.01 13.48 9.19
C LEU A 430 -34.78 12.19 9.55
N GLU A 431 -36.06 12.31 9.90
CA GLU A 431 -36.90 11.17 10.27
C GLU A 431 -37.05 10.20 9.09
N ARG A 432 -37.30 10.70 7.87
CA ARG A 432 -37.30 9.85 6.67
C ARG A 432 -35.94 9.21 6.40
N ALA A 433 -34.84 9.94 6.55
CA ALA A 433 -33.52 9.38 6.34
C ALA A 433 -33.23 8.25 7.34
N TRP A 434 -33.66 8.41 8.59
CA TRP A 434 -33.56 7.38 9.63
C TRP A 434 -34.39 6.14 9.29
N GLU A 435 -35.66 6.32 8.91
CA GLU A 435 -36.55 5.21 8.51
C GLU A 435 -36.08 4.47 7.25
N VAL A 436 -35.43 5.18 6.32
CA VAL A 436 -34.86 4.57 5.12
C VAL A 436 -33.61 3.76 5.47
N TYR A 437 -32.77 4.26 6.39
CA TYR A 437 -31.55 3.58 6.81
C TYR A 437 -31.82 2.34 7.67
N PHE A 438 -32.72 2.48 8.63
CA PHE A 438 -33.11 1.40 9.53
C PHE A 438 -34.39 0.72 9.01
N THR A 439 -34.32 -0.57 8.68
CA THR A 439 -35.51 -1.36 8.33
C THR A 439 -36.57 -1.26 9.43
N ALA A 440 -37.86 -1.43 9.10
CA ALA A 440 -39.02 -1.24 9.99
C ALA A 440 -38.91 -1.85 11.41
N ASP A 441 -38.10 -2.89 11.60
CA ASP A 441 -37.83 -3.52 12.91
C ASP A 441 -36.70 -2.84 13.72
N GLY A 442 -36.19 -1.67 13.30
CA GLY A 442 -35.07 -0.95 13.93
C GLY A 442 -33.69 -1.58 13.72
N LYS A 443 -33.60 -2.73 13.02
CA LYS A 443 -32.36 -3.47 12.74
C LYS A 443 -31.82 -3.20 11.33
N GLY A 444 -31.53 -1.94 11.04
CA GLY A 444 -30.66 -1.55 9.93
C GLY A 444 -29.23 -2.10 10.11
N GLY A 445 -28.42 -2.07 9.04
CA GLY A 445 -27.16 -2.82 8.85
C GLY A 445 -26.03 -2.73 9.90
N GLY A 446 -26.23 -2.09 11.05
CA GLY A 446 -25.29 -2.06 12.17
C GLY A 446 -25.33 -3.29 13.10
N ALA A 447 -26.36 -4.15 13.00
CA ALA A 447 -26.51 -5.35 13.84
C ALA A 447 -26.47 -6.68 13.04
N ARG A 448 -25.72 -6.74 11.93
CA ARG A 448 -25.54 -7.97 11.12
C ARG A 448 -24.16 -8.62 11.28
#